data_AF-A0A7V8A880-F1
#
_entry.id   AF-A0A7V8A880-F1
#
_cell.length_a   1.000
_cell.length_b   1.000
_cell.length_c   1.000
_cell.angle_alpha   90.00
_cell.angle_beta   90.00
_cell.angle_gamma   90.00
#
_symmetry.space_group_name_H-M   'P 1'
#
loop_
_entity.id
_entity.type
_entity.pdbx_description
1 polymer ?
#
loop_
_entity_poly.entity_id
_entity_poly.type
_entity_poly.pdbx_seq_one_letter_code
_entity_poly.pdbx_strand_id
1 'polypeptide(L)'
;QAANVLATIKRDGFEAKNIKWSQDEEEVFKKPIRDDFEAQGHPYYASARIWDDGVIDPADTRRILGLAISASLNAPILPTKFGIFRM
;
A
#
# COMPACT_ATOMS: atom_id res chain seq x y z
N GLN A 1 6.92 0.87 7.91
CA GLN A 1 8.09 1.66 7.45
C GLN A 1 7.86 3.18 7.56
N ALA A 2 6.70 3.71 7.15
CA ALA A 2 6.41 5.15 7.22
C ALA A 2 6.55 5.77 8.63
N ALA A 3 6.03 5.11 9.67
CA ALA A 3 6.12 5.60 11.06
C ALA A 3 7.56 5.81 11.54
N ASN A 4 8.51 4.98 11.10
CA ASN A 4 9.91 5.12 11.48
C ASN A 4 10.55 6.34 10.81
N VAL A 5 10.30 6.55 9.51
CA VAL A 5 10.84 7.72 8.79
C VAL A 5 10.30 9.02 9.39
N LEU A 6 9.00 9.07 9.66
CA LEU A 6 8.37 10.24 10.29
C LEU A 6 8.90 10.50 11.70
N ALA A 7 9.18 9.43 12.47
CA ALA A 7 9.80 9.56 13.78
C ALA A 7 11.25 10.06 13.68
N THR A 8 12.06 9.57 12.74
CA THR A 8 13.43 10.06 12.52
C THR A 8 13.45 11.56 12.23
N ILE A 9 12.63 12.02 11.27
CA ILE A 9 12.53 13.46 10.95
C ILE A 9 12.14 14.28 12.18
N LYS A 10 11.22 13.77 13.00
CA LYS A 10 10.78 14.45 14.22
C LYS A 10 11.88 14.50 15.29
N ARG A 11 12.64 13.41 15.46
CA ARG A 11 13.80 13.34 16.35
C ARG A 11 14.86 14.35 15.96
N ASP A 12 15.26 14.36 14.68
CA ASP A 12 16.27 15.29 14.16
C ASP A 12 15.85 16.75 14.41
N GLY A 13 14.55 17.05 14.26
CA GLY A 13 13.99 18.37 14.55
C GLY A 13 13.97 18.76 16.04
N PHE A 14 13.84 17.80 16.96
CA PHE A 14 13.93 18.04 18.41
C PHE A 14 15.38 18.20 18.88
N GLU A 15 16.28 17.38 18.35
CA GLU A 15 17.73 17.47 18.61
C GLU A 15 18.28 18.83 18.19
N ALA A 16 17.86 19.34 17.01
CA ALA A 16 18.20 20.69 16.56
C ALA A 16 17.72 21.81 17.51
N LYS A 17 16.74 21.53 18.38
CA LYS A 17 16.19 22.46 19.38
C LYS A 17 16.69 22.18 20.80
N ASN A 18 17.62 21.24 20.99
CA ASN A 18 18.07 20.74 22.30
C ASN A 18 16.93 20.22 23.19
N ILE A 19 15.84 19.74 22.59
CA ILE A 19 14.71 19.14 23.31
C ILE A 19 14.93 17.63 23.35
N LYS A 20 14.88 17.03 24.54
CA LYS A 20 14.93 15.57 24.67
C LYS A 20 13.57 14.98 24.32
N TRP A 21 13.58 13.99 23.45
CA TRP A 21 12.40 13.21 23.09
C TRP A 21 12.62 11.76 23.50
N SER A 22 11.82 11.30 24.46
CA SER A 22 11.97 9.97 25.05
C SER A 22 11.49 8.87 24.10
N GLN A 23 11.91 7.63 24.36
CA GLN A 23 11.46 6.47 23.60
C GLN A 23 9.95 6.24 23.76
N ASP A 24 9.41 6.50 24.96
CA ASP A 24 7.97 6.35 25.21
C ASP A 24 7.15 7.36 24.38
N GLU A 25 7.58 8.62 24.31
CA GLU A 25 6.93 9.62 23.46
C GLU A 25 7.08 9.31 21.96
N GLU A 26 8.19 8.68 21.55
CA GLU A 26 8.37 8.17 20.19
C GLU A 26 7.40 7.04 19.88
N GLU A 27 7.24 6.07 20.76
CA GLU A 27 6.30 4.96 20.56
C GLU A 27 4.86 5.43 20.54
N VAL A 28 4.48 6.37 21.43
CA VAL A 28 3.17 7.03 21.42
C VAL A 28 2.93 7.75 20.09
N PHE A 29 3.95 8.40 19.52
CA PHE A 29 3.85 9.06 18.22
C PHE A 29 3.73 8.07 17.05
N LYS A 30 4.50 6.97 17.08
CA LYS A 30 4.49 5.95 16.01
C LYS A 30 3.21 5.12 16.00
N LYS A 31 2.61 4.88 17.18
CA LYS A 31 1.43 4.01 17.32
C LYS A 31 0.27 4.40 16.39
N PRO A 32 -0.28 5.63 16.41
CA PRO A 32 -1.40 5.98 15.53
C PRO A 32 -1.05 5.84 14.04
N ILE A 33 0.20 6.13 13.64
CA ILE A 33 0.64 5.97 12.25
C ILE A 33 0.64 4.50 11.85
N ARG A 34 1.08 3.59 12.72
CA ARG A 34 1.00 2.15 12.46
C ARG A 34 -0.46 1.69 12.37
N ASP A 35 -1.28 2.13 13.31
CA ASP A 35 -2.70 1.77 13.38
C ASP A 35 -3.44 2.24 12.10
N ASP A 36 -3.15 3.46 11.61
CA ASP A 36 -3.70 3.98 10.36
C ASP A 36 -3.29 3.13 9.16
N PHE A 37 -2.01 2.76 9.06
CA PHE A 37 -1.52 1.92 7.96
C PHE A 37 -2.12 0.51 8.00
N GLU A 38 -2.33 -0.06 9.19
CA GLU A 38 -2.99 -1.36 9.33
C GLU A 38 -4.46 -1.27 8.87
N ALA A 39 -5.17 -0.25 9.32
CA ALA A 39 -6.57 -0.04 8.94
C ALA A 39 -6.73 0.22 7.44
N GLN A 40 -5.85 1.05 6.85
CA GLN A 40 -5.93 1.44 5.44
C GLN A 40 -5.31 0.40 4.50
N GLY A 41 -4.39 -0.42 4.99
CA GLY A 41 -3.77 -1.51 4.24
C GLY A 41 -4.61 -2.80 4.22
N HIS A 42 -5.64 -2.90 5.06
CA HIS A 42 -6.51 -4.06 5.10
C HIS A 42 -7.25 -4.25 3.76
N PRO A 43 -7.39 -5.49 3.21
CA PRO A 43 -8.02 -5.73 1.91
C PRO A 43 -9.42 -5.11 1.77
N TYR A 44 -10.23 -5.14 2.83
CA TYR A 44 -11.56 -4.52 2.82
C TYR A 44 -11.54 -2.99 2.72
N TYR A 45 -10.47 -2.33 3.17
CA TYR A 45 -10.35 -0.88 3.00
C TYR A 45 -10.18 -0.51 1.53
N ALA A 46 -9.35 -1.27 0.81
CA ALA A 46 -9.11 -1.11 -0.63
C ALA A 46 -10.36 -1.46 -1.46
N SER A 47 -10.97 -2.62 -1.18
CA SER A 47 -12.13 -3.10 -1.93
C SER A 47 -13.37 -2.23 -1.74
N ALA A 48 -13.57 -1.67 -0.54
CA ALA A 48 -14.64 -0.68 -0.29
C ALA A 48 -14.47 0.63 -1.09
N ARG A 49 -13.29 0.86 -1.67
CA ARG A 49 -12.94 2.04 -2.48
C ARG A 49 -12.70 1.71 -3.95
N ILE A 50 -12.93 0.45 -4.36
CA ILE A 50 -12.77 0.00 -5.75
C ILE A 50 -11.34 0.25 -6.24
N TRP A 51 -10.36 0.03 -5.36
CA TRP A 51 -8.95 -0.05 -5.78
C TRP A 51 -8.62 -1.40 -6.42
N ASP A 52 -9.46 -2.40 -6.13
CA ASP A 52 -9.48 -3.74 -6.68
C ASP A 52 -10.92 -4.09 -7.13
N ASP A 53 -11.04 -5.10 -7.99
CA ASP A 53 -12.32 -5.64 -8.45
C ASP A 53 -12.93 -6.67 -7.47
N GLY A 54 -12.34 -6.83 -6.28
CA GLY A 54 -12.82 -7.72 -5.23
C GLY A 54 -11.72 -8.51 -4.51
N VAL A 55 -11.95 -8.77 -3.22
CA VAL A 55 -11.18 -9.74 -2.43
C VAL A 55 -11.69 -11.15 -2.73
N ILE A 56 -10.77 -12.07 -3.01
CA ILE A 56 -11.08 -13.46 -3.38
C ILE A 56 -10.48 -14.45 -2.40
N ASP A 57 -11.10 -15.63 -2.29
CA ASP A 57 -10.45 -16.78 -1.63
C ASP A 57 -9.18 -17.15 -2.43
N PRO A 58 -8.00 -17.23 -1.80
CA PRO A 58 -6.77 -17.64 -2.49
C PRO A 58 -6.90 -18.97 -3.24
N ALA A 59 -7.70 -19.91 -2.76
CA ALA A 59 -7.94 -21.20 -3.42
C ALA A 59 -8.69 -21.06 -4.77
N ASP A 60 -9.46 -19.99 -4.94
CA ASP A 60 -10.27 -19.72 -6.13
C ASP A 60 -9.50 -19.02 -7.26
N THR A 61 -8.27 -18.57 -7.00
CA THR A 61 -7.45 -17.77 -7.93
C THR A 61 -7.42 -18.35 -9.35
N ARG A 62 -7.19 -19.66 -9.50
CA ARG A 62 -7.12 -20.33 -10.82
C ARG A 62 -8.44 -20.23 -11.58
N ARG A 63 -9.57 -20.44 -10.89
CA ARG A 63 -10.90 -20.42 -11.47
C ARG A 63 -11.26 -19.01 -11.94
N ILE A 64 -11.01 -18.02 -11.10
CA ILE A 64 -11.30 -16.61 -11.39
C ILE A 64 -10.47 -16.11 -12.58
N LEU A 65 -9.16 -16.39 -12.61
CA LEU A 65 -8.31 -16.05 -13.76
C LEU A 65 -8.76 -16.74 -15.04
N GLY A 66 -9.14 -18.02 -14.97
CA GLY A 66 -9.66 -18.74 -16.14
C GLY A 66 -10.90 -18.08 -16.75
N LEU A 67 -11.84 -17.66 -15.91
CA LEU A 67 -13.04 -16.95 -16.33
C LEU A 67 -12.71 -15.56 -16.90
N ALA A 68 -11.85 -14.79 -16.22
CA ALA A 68 -11.45 -13.45 -16.67
C ALA A 68 -10.75 -13.48 -18.03
N ILE A 69 -9.84 -14.43 -18.24
CA ILE A 69 -9.17 -14.63 -19.54
C ILE A 69 -10.19 -15.01 -20.61
N SER A 70 -11.06 -15.99 -20.33
CA SER A 70 -12.12 -16.38 -21.28
C SER A 70 -13.02 -15.21 -21.66
N ALA A 71 -13.37 -14.33 -20.72
CA ALA A 71 -14.14 -13.14 -20.99
C ALA A 71 -13.37 -12.14 -21.87
N SER A 72 -12.08 -11.93 -21.60
CA SER A 72 -11.23 -11.00 -22.36
C SER A 72 -11.06 -11.39 -23.84
N LEU A 73 -11.12 -12.69 -24.16
CA LEU A 73 -10.98 -13.20 -25.53
C LEU A 73 -12.17 -12.89 -26.46
N ASN A 74 -13.22 -12.25 -25.95
CA ASN A 74 -14.29 -11.69 -26.79
C ASN A 74 -13.85 -10.41 -27.53
N ALA A 75 -12.70 -9.83 -27.18
CA ALA A 75 -12.08 -8.69 -27.87
C ALA A 75 -10.79 -9.12 -28.61
N PRO A 76 -10.42 -8.46 -29.72
CA PRO A 76 -9.19 -8.77 -30.44
C PRO A 76 -7.94 -8.38 -29.64
N ILE A 77 -6.88 -9.17 -29.77
CA ILE A 77 -5.56 -8.85 -29.19
C ILE A 77 -4.89 -7.78 -30.06
N LEU A 78 -4.58 -6.62 -29.46
CA LEU A 78 -3.98 -5.48 -30.16
C LEU A 78 -2.44 -5.51 -30.06
N PRO A 79 -1.71 -5.00 -31.08
CA PRO A 79 -0.27 -4.83 -30.98
C PRO A 79 0.11 -3.75 -29.96
N THR A 80 1.11 -4.02 -29.12
CA THR A 80 1.63 -3.04 -28.14
C THR A 80 2.63 -2.08 -28.81
N LYS A 81 2.48 -0.77 -28.53
CA LYS A 81 3.46 0.25 -28.89
C LYS A 81 4.02 0.88 -27.61
N PHE A 82 5.33 0.73 -27.39
CA PHE A 82 5.99 1.30 -26.21
C PHE A 82 6.39 2.77 -26.43
N GLY A 83 6.52 3.51 -25.32
CA GLY A 83 7.16 4.82 -25.30
C GLY A 83 8.70 4.71 -25.28
N ILE A 84 9.37 5.79 -24.87
CA ILE A 84 10.84 5.83 -24.78
C ILE A 84 11.30 5.07 -23.52
N PHE A 85 12.25 4.15 -23.69
CA PHE A 85 12.96 3.53 -22.58
C PHE A 85 14.12 4.42 -22.14
N ARG A 86 14.18 4.75 -20.84
CA ARG A 86 15.36 5.39 -20.23
C ARG A 86 16.38 4.29 -19.91
N MET A 87 17.51 4.29 -20.62
CA MET A 87 18.65 3.40 -20.41
C MET A 87 19.58 3.93 -19.31
#